data_AF-V7I1H3-F1
#
_entry.id   AF-V7I1H3-F1
#
_cell.length_a   1.000
_cell.length_b   1.000
_cell.length_c   1.000
_cell.angle_alpha   90.00
_cell.angle_beta   90.00
_cell.angle_gamma   90.00
#
_symmetry.space_group_name_H-M   'P 1'
#
loop_
_entity.id
_entity.type
_entity.pdbx_description
1 polymer ?
#
loop_
_entity_poly.entity_id
_entity_poly.type
_entity_poly.pdbx_seq_one_letter_code
_entity_poly.pdbx_strand_id
1 'polypeptide(L)'
;MNIFDKVNEFASVLKDHDDVVAYRNAARKIESNPEKQKMLEDFRKIQIAAYQESVETGKVTDETNEKMQNFASIIQMNPDINEYLQAEMRFSIMFEDIMKIITDAVGVNMLGPER
;
A
#
# COMPACT_ATOMS: atom_id res chain seq x y z
N MET A 1 -19.30 20.42 18.70
CA MET A 1 -18.59 19.54 17.75
C MET A 1 -18.24 18.26 18.48
N ASN A 2 -18.83 17.16 18.04
CA ASN A 2 -18.49 15.81 18.50
C ASN A 2 -17.25 15.32 17.73
N ILE A 3 -16.55 14.31 18.25
CA ILE A 3 -15.42 13.67 17.57
C ILE A 3 -15.82 13.14 16.18
N PHE A 4 -17.06 12.66 16.04
CA PHE A 4 -17.60 12.23 14.74
C PHE A 4 -17.73 13.36 13.72
N ASP A 5 -18.03 14.59 14.15
CA ASP A 5 -18.07 15.75 13.24
C ASP A 5 -16.65 16.04 12.72
N LYS A 6 -15.65 15.92 13.60
CA LYS A 6 -14.24 16.12 13.24
C LYS A 6 -13.67 15.01 12.37
N VAL A 7 -14.08 13.76 12.59
CA VAL A 7 -13.71 12.64 11.71
C VAL A 7 -14.35 12.80 10.33
N ASN A 8 -15.60 13.29 10.24
CA ASN A 8 -16.22 13.58 8.94
C ASN A 8 -15.53 14.73 8.20
N GLU A 9 -15.15 15.80 8.92
CA GLU A 9 -14.36 16.90 8.37
C GLU A 9 -13.01 16.39 7.84
N PHE A 10 -12.30 15.60 8.65
CA PHE A 10 -11.04 14.96 8.26
C PHE A 10 -11.21 14.06 7.03
N ALA A 11 -12.24 13.21 6.99
CA ALA A 11 -12.51 12.33 5.86
C ALA A 11 -12.76 13.13 4.57
N SER A 12 -13.44 14.28 4.65
CA SER A 12 -13.64 15.15 3.48
C SER A 12 -12.32 15.71 2.97
N VAL A 13 -11.47 16.22 3.87
CA VAL A 13 -10.15 16.77 3.49
C VAL A 13 -9.25 15.68 2.91
N LEU A 14 -9.20 14.50 3.55
CA LEU A 14 -8.43 13.36 3.07
C LEU A 14 -8.91 12.90 1.69
N LYS A 15 -10.21 12.88 1.45
CA LYS A 15 -10.80 12.45 0.17
C LYS A 15 -10.32 13.29 -1.01
N ASP A 16 -10.11 14.58 -0.79
CA ASP A 16 -9.74 15.57 -1.80
C ASP A 16 -8.23 15.86 -1.83
N HIS A 17 -7.44 15.25 -0.94
CA HIS A 17 -5.99 15.36 -0.92
C HIS A 17 -5.37 14.78 -2.20
N ASP A 18 -4.38 15.47 -2.77
CA ASP A 18 -3.77 15.15 -4.07
C ASP A 18 -3.26 13.71 -4.15
N ASP A 19 -2.53 13.21 -3.15
CA ASP A 19 -2.05 11.82 -3.14
C ASP A 19 -3.19 10.79 -3.10
N VAL A 20 -4.29 11.07 -2.40
CA VAL A 20 -5.45 10.18 -2.32
C VAL A 20 -6.20 10.16 -3.64
N VAL A 21 -6.34 11.32 -4.28
CA VAL A 21 -6.94 11.45 -5.61
C VAL A 21 -6.06 10.76 -6.66
N ALA A 22 -4.74 10.95 -6.61
CA ALA A 22 -3.78 10.30 -7.49
C ALA A 22 -3.83 8.78 -7.35
N TYR A 23 -3.83 8.26 -6.12
CA TYR A 23 -3.95 6.83 -5.86
C TYR A 23 -5.28 6.26 -6.38
N ARG A 24 -6.40 6.95 -6.12
CA ARG A 24 -7.73 6.55 -6.62
C ARG A 24 -7.79 6.53 -8.14
N ASN A 25 -7.18 7.50 -8.81
CA ASN A 25 -7.16 7.55 -10.27
C ASN A 25 -6.27 6.47 -10.86
N ALA A 26 -5.09 6.22 -10.28
CA ALA A 26 -4.22 5.13 -10.69
C ALA A 26 -4.91 3.77 -10.49
N ALA A 27 -5.60 3.56 -9.37
CA ALA A 27 -6.36 2.34 -9.10
C ALA A 27 -7.41 2.07 -10.19
N ARG A 28 -8.20 3.10 -10.56
CA ARG A 28 -9.19 2.98 -11.65
C ARG A 28 -8.57 2.61 -13.00
N LYS A 29 -7.38 3.14 -13.31
CA LYS A 29 -6.66 2.79 -14.55
C LYS A 29 -6.30 1.29 -14.56
N ILE A 30 -5.88 0.74 -13.42
CA ILE A 30 -5.58 -0.68 -13.28
C ILE A 30 -6.86 -1.53 -13.36
N GLU A 31 -7.91 -1.16 -12.62
CA GLU A 31 -9.20 -1.87 -12.61
C GLU A 31 -9.87 -1.88 -13.99
N SER A 32 -9.68 -0.84 -14.80
CA SER A 32 -10.22 -0.78 -16.16
C SER A 32 -9.51 -1.72 -17.15
N ASN A 33 -8.38 -2.32 -16.77
CA ASN A 33 -7.60 -3.22 -17.61
C ASN A 33 -7.39 -4.58 -16.93
N PRO A 34 -8.07 -5.64 -17.37
CA PRO A 34 -7.99 -6.98 -16.75
C PRO A 34 -6.57 -7.57 -16.72
N GLU A 35 -5.75 -7.27 -17.74
CA GLU A 35 -4.37 -7.75 -17.79
C GLU A 35 -3.53 -7.09 -16.69
N LYS A 36 -3.63 -5.77 -16.54
CA LYS A 36 -2.91 -5.02 -15.50
C LYS A 36 -3.36 -5.43 -14.10
N GLN A 37 -4.65 -5.66 -13.91
CA GLN A 37 -5.18 -6.15 -12.64
C GLN A 37 -4.58 -7.52 -12.30
N LYS A 38 -4.56 -8.46 -13.25
CA LYS A 38 -3.96 -9.77 -13.05
C LYS A 38 -2.47 -9.69 -12.72
N MET A 39 -1.74 -8.82 -13.42
CA MET A 39 -0.32 -8.57 -13.15
C MET A 39 -0.10 -8.04 -11.72
N LEU A 40 -0.91 -7.08 -11.27
CA LEU A 40 -0.82 -6.56 -9.91
C LEU A 40 -1.15 -7.63 -8.86
N GLU A 41 -2.16 -8.46 -9.10
CA GLU A 41 -2.52 -9.57 -8.21
C GLU A 41 -1.39 -10.59 -8.10
N ASP A 42 -0.77 -10.96 -9.21
CA ASP A 42 0.35 -11.91 -9.21
C ASP A 42 1.59 -11.32 -8.51
N PHE A 43 1.85 -10.02 -8.68
CA PHE A 43 2.88 -9.33 -7.92
C PHE A 43 2.63 -9.37 -6.40
N ARG A 44 1.39 -9.11 -5.97
CA ARG A 44 1.01 -9.16 -4.55
C ARG A 44 1.18 -10.56 -3.95
N LYS A 45 0.84 -11.62 -4.71
CA LYS A 45 1.08 -13.01 -4.26
C LYS A 45 2.56 -13.28 -4.02
N ILE A 46 3.43 -12.79 -4.91
CA ILE A 46 4.89 -12.95 -4.75
C ILE A 46 5.40 -12.17 -3.53
N GLN A 47 4.92 -10.95 -3.31
CA GLN A 47 5.28 -10.19 -2.10
C GLN A 47 4.86 -10.90 -0.82
N ILE A 48 3.65 -11.47 -0.79
CA ILE A 48 3.15 -12.22 0.37
C ILE A 48 3.99 -13.49 0.59
N ALA A 49 4.30 -14.23 -0.46
CA ALA A 49 5.15 -15.41 -0.38
C ALA A 49 6.55 -15.04 0.15
N ALA A 50 7.15 -13.96 -0.35
CA ALA A 50 8.44 -13.46 0.14
C ALA A 50 8.39 -13.07 1.62
N TYR A 51 7.33 -12.38 2.05
CA TYR A 51 7.13 -12.02 3.45
C TYR A 51 6.99 -13.27 4.34
N GLN A 52 6.18 -14.24 3.91
CA GLN A 52 6.02 -15.52 4.62
C GLN A 52 7.34 -16.27 4.75
N GLU A 53 8.09 -16.42 3.66
CA GLU A 53 9.43 -17.04 3.68
C GLU A 53 10.37 -16.33 4.64
N SER A 54 10.39 -14.99 4.62
CA SER A 54 11.22 -14.19 5.50
C SER A 54 10.83 -14.35 6.97
N VAL A 55 9.55 -14.49 7.30
CA VAL A 55 9.08 -14.68 8.68
C VAL A 55 9.33 -16.09 9.17
N GLU A 56 9.10 -17.10 8.33
CA GLU A 56 9.23 -18.52 8.69
C GLU A 56 10.69 -18.99 8.75
N THR A 57 11.49 -18.60 7.75
CA THR A 57 12.85 -19.13 7.56
C THR A 57 13.94 -18.09 7.83
N GLY A 58 13.55 -16.83 8.06
CA GLY A 58 14.48 -15.71 8.25
C GLY A 58 15.15 -15.23 6.96
N LYS A 59 14.79 -15.81 5.79
CA LYS A 59 15.43 -15.53 4.49
C LYS A 59 14.38 -15.65 3.38
N VAL A 60 14.53 -14.88 2.31
CA VAL A 60 13.77 -15.08 1.07
C VAL A 60 14.57 -16.01 0.16
N THR A 61 13.92 -16.99 -0.45
CA THR A 61 14.57 -17.93 -1.37
C THR A 61 15.04 -17.25 -2.64
N ASP A 62 16.08 -17.81 -3.29
CA ASP A 62 16.58 -17.28 -4.57
C ASP A 62 15.51 -17.32 -5.67
N GLU A 63 14.65 -18.34 -5.66
CA GLU A 63 13.53 -18.46 -6.60
C GLU A 63 12.53 -17.30 -6.43
N THR A 64 12.17 -16.98 -5.19
CA THR A 64 11.24 -15.87 -4.90
C THR A 64 11.88 -14.51 -5.19
N ASN A 65 13.19 -14.36 -4.94
CA ASN A 65 13.94 -13.17 -5.36
C ASN A 65 13.98 -13.00 -6.88
N GLU A 66 14.22 -14.07 -7.64
CA GLU A 66 14.22 -14.05 -9.10
C GLU A 66 12.83 -13.67 -9.65
N LYS A 67 11.76 -14.23 -9.09
CA LYS A 67 10.38 -13.84 -9.42
C LYS A 67 10.12 -12.37 -9.14
N MET A 68 10.58 -11.84 -8.01
CA MET A 68 10.46 -10.41 -7.70
C MET A 68 11.23 -9.52 -8.68
N GLN A 69 12.45 -9.88 -9.07
CA GLN A 69 13.23 -9.12 -10.05
C GLN A 69 12.60 -9.12 -11.45
N ASN A 70 12.09 -10.27 -11.88
CA ASN A 70 11.35 -10.39 -13.14
C ASN A 70 10.09 -9.52 -13.12
N PHE A 71 9.34 -9.54 -12.02
CA PHE A 71 8.17 -8.69 -11.86
C PHE A 71 8.52 -7.20 -11.83
N ALA A 72 9.60 -6.81 -11.17
CA ALA A 72 10.06 -5.43 -11.15
C ALA A 72 10.37 -4.92 -12.57
N SER A 73 10.97 -5.76 -13.41
CA SER A 73 11.24 -5.44 -14.82
C SER A 73 9.95 -5.24 -15.60
N ILE A 74 8.97 -6.13 -15.39
CA ILE A 74 7.65 -6.04 -16.02
C ILE A 74 6.91 -4.76 -15.59
N ILE A 75 6.98 -4.40 -14.31
CA ILE A 75 6.38 -3.17 -13.77
C ILE A 75 7.03 -1.93 -14.41
N GLN A 76 8.36 -1.92 -14.60
CA GLN A 76 9.04 -0.81 -15.27
C GLN A 76 8.56 -0.63 -16.72
N MET A 77 8.19 -1.71 -17.40
CA MET A 77 7.62 -1.65 -18.75
C MET A 77 6.16 -1.21 -18.78
N ASN A 78 5.48 -1.19 -17.62
CA ASN A 78 4.06 -0.85 -17.50
C ASN A 78 3.89 0.43 -16.67
N PRO A 79 3.88 1.62 -17.31
CA PRO A 79 3.87 2.90 -16.61
C PRO A 79 2.65 3.07 -15.69
N ASP A 80 1.50 2.50 -16.05
CA ASP A 80 0.29 2.57 -15.21
C ASP A 80 0.42 1.79 -13.90
N ILE A 81 1.06 0.61 -13.93
CA ILE A 81 1.30 -0.19 -12.72
C ILE A 81 2.32 0.51 -11.84
N ASN A 82 3.37 1.05 -12.44
CA ASN A 82 4.36 1.84 -11.71
C ASN A 82 3.75 3.10 -11.08
N GLU A 83 2.89 3.83 -11.80
CA GLU A 83 2.14 4.98 -11.27
C GLU A 83 1.26 4.58 -10.09
N TYR A 84 0.55 3.44 -10.19
CA TYR A 84 -0.25 2.89 -9.10
C TYR A 84 0.60 2.60 -7.85
N LEU A 85 1.71 1.88 -7.99
CA LEU A 85 2.57 1.51 -6.87
C LEU A 85 3.22 2.73 -6.21
N GLN A 86 3.64 3.73 -7.00
CA GLN A 86 4.16 4.97 -6.45
C GLN A 86 3.11 5.77 -5.69
N ALA A 87 1.88 5.83 -6.22
CA ALA A 87 0.77 6.50 -5.55
C ALA A 87 0.35 5.76 -4.27
N GLU A 88 0.34 4.41 -4.29
CA GLU A 88 0.10 3.55 -3.12
C GLU A 88 1.15 3.80 -2.03
N MET A 89 2.43 3.87 -2.39
CA MET A 89 3.52 4.14 -1.44
C MET A 89 3.38 5.52 -0.79
N ARG A 90 3.13 6.57 -1.57
CA ARG A 90 2.92 7.93 -1.04
C ARG A 90 1.72 7.98 -0.09
N PHE A 91 0.62 7.35 -0.48
CA PHE A 91 -0.56 7.22 0.38
C PHE A 91 -0.24 6.46 1.67
N SER A 92 0.48 5.34 1.59
CA SER A 92 0.83 4.51 2.75
C SER A 92 1.64 5.28 3.78
N ILE A 93 2.64 6.06 3.36
CA ILE A 93 3.48 6.86 4.26
C ILE A 93 2.63 7.90 4.99
N MET A 94 1.84 8.67 4.25
CA MET A 94 0.95 9.67 4.85
C MET A 94 -0.07 9.03 5.80
N PHE A 95 -0.63 7.89 5.41
CA PHE A 95 -1.63 7.19 6.20
C PHE A 95 -1.05 6.62 7.49
N GLU A 96 0.19 6.13 7.46
CA GLU A 96 0.92 5.69 8.65
C GLU A 96 1.15 6.85 9.62
N ASP A 97 1.57 8.01 9.14
CA ASP A 97 1.73 9.22 9.97
C ASP A 97 0.41 9.66 10.63
N ILE A 98 -0.69 9.62 9.87
CA ILE A 98 -2.04 9.89 10.39
C ILE A 98 -2.41 8.90 11.49
N MET A 99 -2.19 7.60 11.26
CA MET A 99 -2.52 6.55 12.22
C MET A 99 -1.68 6.64 13.47
N LYS A 100 -0.43 7.08 13.35
CA LYS A 100 0.43 7.37 14.50
C LYS A 100 -0.14 8.50 15.34
N ILE A 101 -0.54 9.63 14.74
CA ILE A 101 -1.16 10.75 15.47
C ILE A 101 -2.42 10.30 16.22
N ILE A 102 -3.27 9.49 15.58
CA ILE A 102 -4.48 8.96 16.20
C ILE A 102 -4.12 8.05 17.38
N THR A 103 -3.20 7.11 17.18
CA THR A 103 -2.76 6.15 18.21
C THR A 103 -2.11 6.85 19.40
N ASP A 104 -1.25 7.83 19.14
CA ASP A 104 -0.61 8.68 20.15
C ASP A 104 -1.67 9.43 20.98
N ALA A 105 -2.75 9.91 20.35
CA ALA A 105 -3.83 10.62 21.04
C ALA A 105 -4.63 9.70 21.99
N VAL A 106 -4.73 8.41 21.67
CA VAL A 106 -5.40 7.41 22.52
C VAL A 106 -4.54 7.10 23.75
N GLY A 107 -3.21 7.19 23.64
CA GLY A 107 -2.29 7.06 24.80
C GLY A 107 -2.19 5.64 25.37
N VAL A 108 -2.68 4.63 24.65
CA VAL A 108 -2.48 3.21 24.95
C VAL A 108 -1.94 2.50 23.71
N ASN A 109 -0.94 1.65 23.90
CA ASN A 109 -0.40 0.79 22.83
C ASN A 109 -1.49 -0.21 22.39
N MET A 110 -2.27 0.19 21.38
CA MET A 110 -3.27 -0.66 20.74
C MET A 110 -2.65 -1.64 19.73
N LEU A 111 -1.42 -1.40 19.30
CA LEU A 111 -0.73 -2.14 18.23
C LEU A 111 0.41 -3.02 18.79
N GLY A 112 0.10 -3.94 19.72
CA GLY A 112 1.00 -5.01 20.14
C GLY A 112 2.30 -4.56 20.85
N PRO A 113 3.08 -5.50 21.42
CA PRO A 113 4.35 -5.17 22.06
C PRO A 113 5.38 -4.73 21.00
N GLU A 114 6.04 -3.61 21.26
CA GLU A 114 7.28 -3.22 20.57
C GLU A 114 8.26 -4.41 20.65
N ARG A 115 8.70 -4.90 19.50
CA ARG A 115 9.77 -5.90 19.41
C ARG A 115 11.12 -5.20 19.32
#